data_AF-A0A0N4YIA8-F1
#
_entry.id   AF-A0A0N4YIA8-F1
#
_cell.length_a   1.000
_cell.length_b   1.000
_cell.length_c   1.000
_cell.angle_alpha   90.00
_cell.angle_beta   90.00
_cell.angle_gamma   90.00
#
_symmetry.space_group_name_H-M   'P 1'
#
loop_
_entity.id
_entity.type
_entity.pdbx_description
1 polymer ?
#
loop_
_entity_poly.entity_id
_entity_poly.type
_entity_poly.pdbx_seq_one_letter_code
_entity_poly.pdbx_strand_id
1 'polypeptide(L)'
;MRRACAYVQQDDCFIVTLFNYPTCSIQLGLNDCADCIIGTRSRKGISGGEKKRVAFAILFGHRADSSTQILTNPPILLCDEPTSGLDSFLAVQVVNVHKTFHFTTNSSSCSSKSSKVLKKLAATKSMTIAFTIHQPVYMMADGRVAFSGTQSDALQFWSDIGHALPPNFNPADHYVSSLAVNEFNGAERPKITPKVRCFNQFRALFMRNTMTILREPTLLKVQLSQSIIIAALTGLVYLNDSYTQEKVANINGSLYQMVTNMAFMFQFAVVHHFCSEISTFYREHGSGLYGVSPYFMAKNLAEIPNFTLSAIVFAAILYWMSRLVPLWEAFAFYLLVAILGQNTAISIGYAAGCIFGSVKLAVAVLPVFVVPMMVFGGYFINQATLPVYFYPFKYLSYFGYAFESLTVNEWSHVTSIEGKSHGFLSWIVILSIGHTAGCPSSDGRRCFQNGTDVIRSLSFSPDNMWINLIFIFAMTIGIRLIAFGSLWIRAKLRK
;
A
#
# COMPACT_ATOMS: atom_id res chain seq x y z
N MET A 1 4.55 -12.32 -31.61
CA MET A 1 5.95 -11.95 -31.27
C MET A 1 6.23 -11.87 -29.77
N ARG A 2 5.49 -11.14 -28.91
CA ARG A 2 5.87 -10.97 -27.48
C ARG A 2 5.79 -12.22 -26.57
N ARG A 3 5.21 -13.34 -27.01
CA ARG A 3 5.36 -14.65 -26.30
C ARG A 3 6.80 -15.15 -26.27
N ALA A 4 7.63 -14.60 -27.15
CA ALA A 4 9.04 -14.86 -27.35
C ALA A 4 9.92 -13.70 -26.85
N CYS A 5 9.35 -12.60 -26.32
CA CYS A 5 10.11 -11.39 -25.97
C CYS A 5 10.06 -11.09 -24.46
N ALA A 6 11.15 -10.60 -23.86
CA ALA A 6 11.09 -9.86 -22.59
C ALA A 6 11.58 -8.42 -22.77
N TYR A 7 11.19 -7.54 -21.83
CA TYR A 7 11.41 -6.10 -21.92
C TYR A 7 11.98 -5.55 -20.61
N VAL A 8 13.10 -4.83 -20.69
CA VAL A 8 13.74 -4.08 -19.59
C VAL A 8 13.38 -2.61 -19.74
N GLN A 9 12.89 -1.95 -18.69
CA GLN A 9 12.57 -0.51 -18.70
C GLN A 9 13.66 0.34 -18.04
N GLN A 10 13.65 1.64 -18.32
CA GLN A 10 14.63 2.61 -17.84
C GLN A 10 14.59 2.86 -16.32
N ASP A 11 13.39 2.93 -15.71
CA ASP A 11 13.21 3.20 -14.27
C ASP A 11 13.08 1.90 -13.46
N ASP A 12 14.19 1.46 -12.86
CA ASP A 12 14.26 0.24 -12.06
C ASP A 12 13.89 0.48 -10.58
N CYS A 13 12.60 0.48 -10.25
CA CYS A 13 12.11 0.38 -8.86
C CYS A 13 11.97 -1.08 -8.39
N PHE A 14 12.97 -1.63 -7.68
CA PHE A 14 12.84 -2.96 -7.08
C PHE A 14 12.10 -2.89 -5.73
N ILE A 15 11.13 -3.77 -5.50
CA ILE A 15 10.62 -4.05 -4.15
C ILE A 15 11.58 -5.05 -3.50
N VAL A 16 12.02 -4.70 -2.30
CA VAL A 16 13.01 -5.43 -1.48
C VAL A 16 12.67 -6.92 -1.39
N THR A 17 13.43 -7.81 -2.04
CA THR A 17 14.50 -8.57 -1.37
C THR A 17 15.35 -9.41 -2.33
N LEU A 18 16.52 -9.76 -1.78
CA LEU A 18 17.64 -10.57 -2.22
C LEU A 18 17.41 -11.78 -3.13
N PHE A 19 18.36 -11.87 -4.07
CA PHE A 19 18.70 -13.00 -4.91
C PHE A 19 19.15 -14.20 -4.08
N ASN A 20 18.74 -15.40 -4.47
CA ASN A 20 19.41 -16.62 -4.03
C ASN A 20 19.57 -17.53 -5.25
N TYR A 21 20.38 -17.08 -6.22
CA TYR A 21 20.63 -17.81 -7.48
C TYR A 21 22.12 -17.76 -7.86
N PRO A 22 22.90 -18.79 -7.49
CA PRO A 22 24.36 -18.78 -7.59
C PRO A 22 24.90 -18.83 -9.03
N THR A 23 24.14 -19.35 -9.99
CA THR A 23 24.62 -19.52 -11.38
C THR A 23 24.57 -18.23 -12.20
N CYS A 24 23.57 -17.37 -11.97
CA CYS A 24 23.45 -16.10 -12.70
C CYS A 24 24.25 -14.97 -12.03
N SER A 25 24.49 -15.05 -10.71
CA SER A 25 25.29 -14.06 -9.97
C SER A 25 26.75 -14.03 -10.42
N ILE A 26 27.33 -15.19 -10.76
CA ILE A 26 28.73 -15.31 -11.19
C ILE A 26 28.97 -14.61 -12.54
N GLN A 27 28.09 -14.84 -13.53
CA GLN A 27 28.24 -14.26 -14.88
C GLN A 27 28.01 -12.75 -14.93
N LEU A 28 27.26 -12.21 -13.97
CA LEU A 28 26.92 -10.78 -13.88
C LEU A 28 27.76 -10.02 -12.84
N GLY A 29 28.76 -10.66 -12.22
CA GLY A 29 29.61 -10.02 -11.21
C GLY A 29 28.80 -9.52 -10.01
N LEU A 30 27.86 -10.33 -9.53
CA LEU A 30 26.96 -10.03 -8.41
C LEU A 30 27.24 -10.88 -7.16
N ASN A 31 28.30 -11.69 -7.16
CA ASN A 31 28.62 -12.58 -6.04
C ASN A 31 28.85 -11.82 -4.73
N ASP A 32 29.58 -10.71 -4.77
CA ASP A 32 29.90 -9.91 -3.58
C ASP A 32 28.66 -9.19 -3.02
N CYS A 33 27.59 -9.09 -3.81
CA CYS A 33 26.34 -8.42 -3.46
C CYS A 33 25.17 -9.40 -3.29
N ALA A 34 25.42 -10.71 -3.38
CA ALA A 34 24.39 -11.74 -3.44
C ALA A 34 23.52 -11.82 -2.19
N ASP A 35 24.08 -11.44 -1.03
CA ASP A 35 23.42 -11.40 0.30
C ASP A 35 23.14 -9.96 0.80
N CYS A 36 23.46 -8.95 -0.02
CA CYS A 36 23.24 -7.54 0.29
C CYS A 36 21.84 -7.02 -0.06
N ILE A 37 21.27 -6.20 0.83
CA ILE A 37 19.94 -5.60 0.62
C ILE A 37 19.99 -4.64 -0.58
N ILE A 38 19.06 -4.80 -1.54
CA ILE A 38 18.96 -3.96 -2.74
C ILE A 38 18.81 -2.46 -2.39
N GLY A 39 18.12 -2.16 -1.29
CA GLY A 39 17.94 -0.80 -0.79
C GLY A 39 16.80 -0.05 -1.49
N THR A 40 16.03 0.68 -0.69
CA THR A 40 14.91 1.53 -1.12
C THR A 40 15.39 2.97 -1.35
N ARG A 41 14.48 3.91 -1.66
CA ARG A 41 14.81 5.35 -1.68
C ARG A 41 15.25 5.87 -0.30
N SER A 42 14.79 5.24 0.78
CA SER A 42 15.07 5.67 2.16
C SER A 42 16.19 4.89 2.85
N ARG A 43 16.51 3.68 2.38
CA ARG A 43 17.58 2.84 2.94
C ARG A 43 18.61 2.54 1.87
N LYS A 44 19.86 2.98 2.10
CA LYS A 44 21.00 2.68 1.22
C LYS A 44 21.18 1.16 1.12
N GLY A 45 21.38 0.68 -0.10
CA GLY A 45 21.64 -0.72 -0.43
C GLY A 45 22.67 -0.81 -1.56
N ILE A 46 22.53 -1.82 -2.42
CA ILE A 46 23.41 -2.03 -3.57
C ILE A 46 23.48 -0.82 -4.52
N SER A 47 24.59 -0.67 -5.23
CA SER A 47 24.84 0.46 -6.15
C SER A 47 23.84 0.50 -7.30
N GLY A 48 23.63 1.66 -7.93
CA GLY A 48 22.73 1.79 -9.08
C GLY A 48 23.09 0.86 -10.23
N GLY A 49 24.40 0.62 -10.44
CA GLY A 49 24.89 -0.35 -11.41
C GLY A 49 24.60 -1.80 -11.04
N GLU A 50 24.74 -2.17 -9.76
CA GLU A 50 24.34 -3.49 -9.26
C GLU A 50 22.84 -3.73 -9.41
N LYS A 51 22.00 -2.72 -9.13
CA LYS A 51 20.54 -2.80 -9.32
C LYS A 51 20.17 -3.17 -10.75
N LYS A 52 20.81 -2.53 -11.74
CA LYS A 52 20.60 -2.84 -13.15
C LYS A 52 21.04 -4.25 -13.52
N ARG A 53 22.21 -4.69 -13.04
CA ARG A 53 22.69 -6.07 -13.27
C ARG A 53 21.75 -7.10 -12.64
N VAL A 54 21.17 -6.80 -11.48
CA VAL A 54 20.12 -7.62 -10.85
C VAL A 54 18.85 -7.66 -11.72
N ALA A 55 18.42 -6.53 -12.30
CA ALA A 55 17.32 -6.49 -13.29
C ALA A 55 17.55 -7.49 -14.42
N PHE A 56 18.76 -7.47 -14.98
CA PHE A 56 19.19 -8.40 -16.02
C PHE A 56 19.21 -9.85 -15.50
N ALA A 57 19.77 -10.10 -14.32
CA ALA A 57 19.82 -11.45 -13.74
C ALA A 57 18.42 -12.10 -13.61
N ILE A 58 17.42 -11.33 -13.17
CA ILE A 58 16.03 -11.82 -13.01
C ILE A 58 15.45 -12.26 -14.35
N LEU A 59 15.79 -11.53 -15.41
CA LEU A 59 15.28 -11.75 -16.76
C LEU A 59 16.02 -12.85 -17.52
N PHE A 60 17.23 -13.21 -17.12
CA PHE A 60 18.11 -14.08 -17.90
C PHE A 60 18.51 -15.39 -17.22
N GLY A 61 18.25 -15.54 -15.93
CA GLY A 61 18.73 -16.72 -15.21
C GLY A 61 18.22 -18.03 -15.82
N HIS A 62 19.17 -18.94 -15.99
CA HIS A 62 18.95 -20.24 -16.61
C HIS A 62 18.06 -21.11 -15.70
N ARG A 63 17.15 -21.85 -16.32
CA ARG A 63 16.26 -22.84 -15.70
C ARG A 63 17.11 -23.95 -15.07
N ALA A 64 17.49 -23.82 -13.80
CA ALA A 64 18.28 -24.83 -13.10
C ALA A 64 17.69 -25.27 -11.76
N ASP A 65 16.66 -24.61 -11.21
CA ASP A 65 16.02 -25.15 -10.00
C ASP A 65 14.50 -24.96 -9.92
N SER A 66 13.84 -25.91 -9.30
CA SER A 66 12.42 -26.25 -9.44
C SER A 66 11.48 -25.52 -8.46
N SER A 67 11.96 -24.52 -7.73
CA SER A 67 11.26 -23.91 -6.59
C SER A 67 10.73 -22.48 -6.80
N THR A 68 11.09 -21.78 -7.89
CA THR A 68 10.56 -20.42 -8.18
C THR A 68 10.37 -20.17 -9.68
N GLN A 69 9.11 -20.16 -10.13
CA GLN A 69 8.69 -20.09 -11.54
C GLN A 69 8.69 -18.69 -12.15
N ILE A 70 9.68 -17.84 -11.85
CA ILE A 70 9.84 -16.53 -12.51
C ILE A 70 11.27 -16.39 -13.00
N LEU A 71 11.62 -17.19 -13.99
CA LEU A 71 12.80 -17.00 -14.84
C LEU A 71 12.37 -17.31 -16.28
N THR A 72 11.96 -16.26 -16.98
CA THR A 72 11.66 -16.34 -18.41
C THR A 72 12.97 -16.38 -19.17
N ASN A 73 13.25 -17.41 -19.97
CA ASN A 73 14.31 -17.35 -20.98
C ASN A 73 13.67 -16.96 -22.33
N PRO A 74 13.49 -15.65 -22.61
CA PRO A 74 12.83 -15.23 -23.84
C PRO A 74 13.81 -15.37 -25.03
N PRO A 75 13.37 -15.90 -26.18
CA PRO A 75 14.20 -15.93 -27.39
C PRO A 75 14.51 -14.54 -27.99
N ILE A 76 13.80 -13.48 -27.57
CA ILE A 76 14.00 -12.09 -27.98
C ILE A 76 14.04 -11.21 -26.72
N LEU A 77 14.96 -10.24 -26.66
CA LEU A 77 15.01 -9.29 -25.56
C LEU A 77 14.98 -7.87 -26.12
N LEU A 78 14.15 -7.04 -25.53
CA LEU A 78 14.04 -5.62 -25.81
C LEU A 78 14.53 -4.87 -24.56
N CYS A 79 15.49 -3.96 -24.71
CA CYS A 79 15.96 -3.14 -23.60
C CYS A 79 15.62 -1.70 -23.89
N ASP A 80 15.07 -0.99 -22.92
CA ASP A 80 14.88 0.45 -22.99
C ASP A 80 15.98 1.14 -22.19
N GLU A 81 16.81 1.92 -22.87
CA GLU A 81 17.94 2.66 -22.28
C GLU A 81 18.78 1.91 -21.21
N PRO A 82 19.30 0.70 -21.52
CA PRO A 82 19.95 -0.16 -20.50
C PRO A 82 21.21 0.48 -19.88
N THR A 83 21.83 1.40 -20.59
CA THR A 83 23.05 2.13 -20.23
C THR A 83 22.80 3.47 -19.52
N SER A 84 21.56 3.96 -19.46
CA SER A 84 21.25 5.30 -18.94
C SER A 84 21.51 5.38 -17.44
N GLY A 85 22.22 6.41 -16.94
CA GLY A 85 22.58 6.52 -15.52
C GLY A 85 23.64 5.53 -15.00
N LEU A 86 24.34 4.81 -15.91
CA LEU A 86 25.59 4.11 -15.62
C LEU A 86 26.78 4.98 -16.02
N ASP A 87 27.90 4.85 -15.31
CA ASP A 87 29.20 5.34 -15.78
C ASP A 87 29.65 4.57 -17.04
N SER A 88 30.56 5.18 -17.81
CA SER A 88 31.02 4.63 -19.08
C SER A 88 31.64 3.23 -18.95
N PHE A 89 32.34 2.95 -17.85
CA PHE A 89 32.94 1.64 -17.60
C PHE A 89 31.88 0.56 -17.32
N LEU A 90 30.92 0.82 -16.42
CA LEU A 90 29.85 -0.14 -16.16
C LEU A 90 28.91 -0.33 -17.36
N ALA A 91 28.67 0.72 -18.15
CA ALA A 91 27.88 0.62 -19.38
C ALA A 91 28.54 -0.34 -20.38
N VAL A 92 29.86 -0.28 -20.56
CA VAL A 92 30.61 -1.22 -21.41
C VAL A 92 30.51 -2.65 -20.88
N GLN A 93 30.59 -2.86 -19.56
CA GLN A 93 30.44 -4.19 -18.97
C GLN A 93 29.06 -4.79 -19.23
N VAL A 94 27.97 -4.02 -19.04
CA VAL A 94 26.59 -4.47 -19.32
C VAL A 94 26.43 -4.87 -20.78
N VAL A 95 27.04 -4.11 -21.69
CA VAL A 95 26.99 -4.40 -23.13
C VAL A 95 27.84 -5.62 -23.50
N ASN A 96 28.99 -5.85 -22.86
CA ASN A 96 29.82 -7.03 -23.08
C ASN A 96 29.15 -8.31 -22.56
N VAL A 97 28.46 -8.26 -21.43
CA VAL A 97 27.61 -9.37 -20.95
C VAL A 97 26.58 -9.75 -22.02
N HIS A 98 25.96 -8.74 -22.65
CA HIS A 98 25.00 -8.97 -23.73
C HIS A 98 25.63 -9.71 -24.93
N LYS A 99 26.88 -9.38 -25.29
CA LYS A 99 27.63 -10.08 -26.35
C LYS A 99 27.90 -11.54 -25.99
N THR A 100 28.39 -11.80 -24.78
CA THR A 100 28.72 -13.17 -24.34
C THR A 100 27.51 -14.11 -24.42
N PHE A 101 26.31 -13.60 -24.11
CA PHE A 101 25.06 -14.35 -24.25
C PHE A 101 24.57 -14.50 -25.70
N HIS A 102 24.84 -13.53 -26.57
CA HIS A 102 24.60 -13.67 -28.01
C HIS A 102 25.45 -14.81 -28.60
N PHE A 103 26.72 -14.94 -28.18
CA PHE A 103 27.63 -15.96 -28.69
C PHE A 103 27.43 -17.37 -28.10
N THR A 104 27.15 -17.50 -26.80
CA THR A 104 26.96 -18.82 -26.15
C THR A 104 25.74 -19.60 -26.66
N THR A 105 24.79 -18.93 -27.29
CA THR A 105 23.63 -19.60 -27.92
C THR A 105 23.91 -20.11 -29.34
N ASN A 106 24.99 -19.67 -29.99
CA ASN A 106 25.40 -20.13 -31.31
C ASN A 106 26.41 -21.28 -31.29
N SER A 107 27.03 -21.57 -30.13
CA SER A 107 28.07 -22.61 -30.01
C SER A 107 27.61 -23.95 -29.43
N SER A 108 26.30 -24.20 -29.28
CA SER A 108 25.81 -25.55 -29.00
C SER A 108 25.71 -26.38 -30.28
N SER A 109 26.86 -26.93 -30.67
CA SER A 109 26.99 -28.04 -31.60
C SER A 109 26.28 -29.28 -31.03
N CYS A 110 25.00 -29.49 -31.37
CA CYS A 110 24.41 -30.82 -31.44
C CYS A 110 23.16 -30.82 -32.34
N SER A 111 23.36 -31.37 -33.55
CA SER A 111 22.43 -32.10 -34.40
C SER A 111 20.94 -31.69 -34.47
N SER A 112 20.56 -31.23 -35.67
CA SER A 112 19.28 -31.48 -36.35
C SER A 112 17.99 -30.94 -35.71
N LYS A 113 17.72 -29.65 -35.96
CA LYS A 113 16.48 -29.16 -36.59
C LYS A 113 16.62 -27.67 -36.88
N SER A 114 16.57 -27.34 -38.17
CA SER A 114 16.62 -25.97 -38.69
C SER A 114 15.51 -25.11 -38.08
N SER A 115 15.88 -24.18 -37.22
CA SER A 115 15.10 -22.98 -36.94
C SER A 115 16.07 -21.80 -36.91
N LYS A 116 16.12 -21.06 -38.03
CA LYS A 116 16.80 -19.76 -38.13
C LYS A 116 16.12 -18.79 -37.16
N VAL A 117 16.62 -18.72 -35.92
CA VAL A 117 16.16 -17.72 -34.94
C VAL A 117 16.93 -16.42 -35.21
N LEU A 118 16.31 -15.52 -35.99
CA LEU A 118 16.72 -14.12 -36.11
C LEU A 118 16.48 -13.43 -34.75
N LYS A 119 17.54 -13.27 -33.95
CA LYS A 119 17.53 -12.41 -32.77
C LYS A 119 17.68 -10.95 -33.22
N LYS A 120 16.58 -10.19 -33.19
CA LYS A 120 16.58 -8.74 -33.48
C LYS A 120 16.72 -7.98 -32.17
N LEU A 121 17.83 -7.26 -32.03
CA LEU A 121 18.10 -6.31 -30.97
C LEU A 121 17.40 -4.98 -31.33
N ALA A 122 16.64 -4.39 -30.40
CA ALA A 122 16.05 -3.07 -30.59
C ALA A 122 16.47 -2.13 -29.45
N ALA A 123 17.12 -1.04 -29.86
CA ALA A 123 17.39 0.24 -29.22
C ALA A 123 18.19 0.27 -27.90
N THR A 124 19.42 0.82 -27.96
CA THR A 124 20.19 1.27 -26.79
C THR A 124 20.51 2.76 -26.97
N LYS A 125 19.95 3.65 -26.16
CA LYS A 125 20.41 5.05 -26.04
C LYS A 125 21.62 5.15 -25.10
N SER A 126 22.74 4.55 -25.50
CA SER A 126 24.07 5.04 -25.10
C SER A 126 24.80 5.40 -26.38
N MET A 127 24.86 6.69 -26.65
CA MET A 127 25.28 7.23 -27.94
C MET A 127 26.73 6.88 -28.31
N THR A 128 27.65 6.82 -27.35
CA THR A 128 29.07 6.59 -27.67
C THR A 128 29.44 5.10 -27.75
N ILE A 129 28.82 4.24 -26.93
CA ILE A 129 29.24 2.83 -26.78
C ILE A 129 28.57 1.92 -27.83
N ALA A 130 27.37 2.29 -28.32
CA ALA A 130 26.66 1.50 -29.33
C ALA A 130 27.36 1.52 -30.70
N PHE A 131 28.00 2.64 -31.07
CA PHE A 131 28.68 2.79 -32.36
C PHE A 131 30.00 2.03 -32.48
N THR A 132 30.59 1.55 -31.39
CA THR A 132 31.80 0.71 -31.43
C THR A 132 31.48 -0.77 -31.76
N ILE A 133 30.19 -1.13 -31.83
CA ILE A 133 29.76 -2.53 -31.86
C ILE A 133 29.05 -2.80 -33.19
N HIS A 134 29.73 -3.56 -34.08
CA HIS A 134 29.25 -4.00 -35.39
C HIS A 134 27.91 -4.76 -35.32
N GLN A 135 26.80 -4.03 -35.24
CA GLN A 135 25.42 -4.52 -35.21
C GLN A 135 24.56 -3.63 -36.12
N PRO A 136 23.42 -4.14 -36.64
CA PRO A 136 22.52 -3.34 -37.45
C PRO A 136 21.94 -2.18 -36.63
N VAL A 137 22.05 -0.97 -37.17
CA VAL A 137 21.58 0.27 -36.58
C VAL A 137 20.21 0.62 -37.17
N TYR A 138 19.27 0.96 -36.30
CA TYR A 138 17.93 1.41 -36.67
C TYR A 138 17.73 2.82 -36.10
N MET A 139 17.44 3.77 -36.98
CA MET A 139 17.12 5.15 -36.60
C MET A 139 15.69 5.48 -36.98
N MET A 140 14.97 6.09 -36.05
CA MET A 140 13.56 6.45 -36.23
C MET A 140 13.35 7.90 -35.82
N ALA A 141 12.49 8.60 -36.56
CA ALA A 141 12.03 9.94 -36.27
C ALA A 141 10.50 9.96 -36.44
N ASP A 142 9.78 10.51 -35.46
CA ASP A 142 8.30 10.61 -35.45
C ASP A 142 7.57 9.30 -35.86
N GLY A 143 8.01 8.16 -35.29
CA GLY A 143 7.44 6.84 -35.56
C GLY A 143 7.71 6.27 -36.96
N ARG A 144 8.44 7.00 -37.83
CA ARG A 144 8.90 6.54 -39.14
C ARG A 144 10.36 6.09 -39.07
N VAL A 145 10.69 5.10 -39.88
CA VAL A 145 12.08 4.62 -40.00
C VAL A 145 12.83 5.59 -40.90
N ALA A 146 13.83 6.27 -40.33
CA ALA A 146 14.72 7.15 -41.08
C ALA A 146 15.85 6.36 -41.74
N PHE A 147 16.37 5.33 -41.05
CA PHE A 147 17.44 4.49 -41.56
C PHE A 147 17.45 3.09 -40.91
N SER A 148 17.86 2.08 -41.69
CA SER A 148 18.02 0.69 -41.25
C SER A 148 19.17 0.05 -42.04
N GLY A 149 20.30 -0.25 -41.39
CA GLY A 149 21.46 -0.81 -42.07
C GLY A 149 22.63 -1.05 -41.13
N THR A 150 23.82 -1.30 -41.68
CA THR A 150 25.05 -1.35 -40.88
C THR A 150 25.57 0.06 -40.59
N GLN A 151 26.56 0.17 -39.70
CA GLN A 151 27.20 1.46 -39.41
C GLN A 151 27.91 2.06 -40.63
N SER A 152 28.50 1.20 -41.46
CA SER A 152 29.15 1.57 -42.71
C SER A 152 28.14 2.16 -43.70
N ASP A 153 26.97 1.52 -43.81
CA ASP A 153 25.89 1.98 -44.67
C ASP A 153 25.32 3.33 -44.19
N ALA A 154 25.31 3.58 -42.87
CA ALA A 154 24.85 4.84 -42.29
C ALA A 154 25.78 6.00 -42.67
N LEU A 155 27.10 5.78 -42.64
CA LEU A 155 28.09 6.77 -43.05
C LEU A 155 27.87 7.20 -44.51
N GLN A 156 27.63 6.22 -45.40
CA GLN A 156 27.39 6.49 -46.81
C GLN A 156 26.06 7.22 -47.03
N PHE A 157 24.97 6.76 -46.41
CA PHE A 157 23.64 7.37 -46.54
C PHE A 157 23.60 8.85 -46.11
N TRP A 158 24.22 9.20 -44.98
CA TRP A 158 24.25 10.60 -44.54
C TRP A 158 25.16 11.47 -45.39
N SER A 159 26.21 10.90 -45.98
CA SER A 159 27.04 11.59 -46.98
C SER A 159 26.24 11.89 -48.25
N ASP A 160 25.44 10.94 -48.73
CA ASP A 160 24.62 11.07 -49.95
C ASP A 160 23.52 12.13 -49.81
N ILE A 161 22.99 12.33 -48.60
CA ILE A 161 21.94 13.32 -48.30
C ILE A 161 22.51 14.73 -48.05
N GLY A 162 23.83 14.90 -48.13
CA GLY A 162 24.49 16.21 -47.94
C GLY A 162 24.72 16.59 -46.47
N HIS A 163 24.56 15.63 -45.55
CA HIS A 163 24.86 15.76 -44.12
C HIS A 163 26.05 14.88 -43.74
N ALA A 164 27.19 15.08 -44.42
CA ALA A 164 28.43 14.36 -44.15
C ALA A 164 28.94 14.60 -42.72
N LEU A 165 29.56 13.58 -42.14
CA LEU A 165 30.05 13.63 -40.76
C LEU A 165 31.23 14.63 -40.64
N PRO A 166 31.15 15.64 -39.76
CA PRO A 166 32.28 16.53 -39.50
C PRO A 166 33.47 15.79 -38.87
N PRO A 167 34.72 16.20 -39.16
CA PRO A 167 35.89 15.62 -38.52
C PRO A 167 35.83 15.85 -37.00
N ASN A 168 36.17 14.81 -36.22
CA ASN A 168 36.13 14.77 -34.75
C ASN A 168 34.74 14.84 -34.10
N PHE A 169 33.67 14.59 -34.86
CA PHE A 169 32.33 14.48 -34.29
C PHE A 169 31.91 13.02 -34.09
N ASN A 170 31.21 12.72 -33.00
CA ASN A 170 30.67 11.38 -32.74
C ASN A 170 29.54 11.09 -33.76
N PRO A 171 29.64 10.01 -34.57
CA PRO A 171 28.61 9.66 -35.55
C PRO A 171 27.20 9.57 -34.95
N ALA A 172 27.07 8.95 -33.77
CA ALA A 172 25.78 8.78 -33.12
C ALA A 172 25.12 10.12 -32.76
N ASP A 173 25.91 11.10 -32.33
CA ASP A 173 25.42 12.42 -31.92
C ASP A 173 24.99 13.25 -33.13
N HIS A 174 25.74 13.14 -34.23
CA HIS A 174 25.43 13.82 -35.49
C HIS A 174 24.12 13.31 -36.11
N TYR A 175 23.89 12.00 -36.08
CA TYR A 175 22.69 11.43 -36.69
C TYR A 175 21.43 11.74 -35.90
N VAL A 176 21.49 11.70 -34.56
CA VAL A 176 20.32 12.02 -33.72
C VAL A 176 19.96 13.49 -33.81
N SER A 177 20.94 14.40 -33.83
CA SER A 177 20.66 15.84 -33.98
C SER A 177 20.01 16.15 -35.33
N SER A 178 20.35 15.41 -36.38
CA SER A 178 19.71 15.54 -37.70
C SER A 178 18.25 15.06 -37.76
N LEU A 179 17.82 14.22 -36.79
CA LEU A 179 16.51 13.57 -36.77
C LEU A 179 15.53 14.18 -35.75
N ALA A 180 15.97 15.14 -34.94
CA ALA A 180 15.16 15.73 -33.89
C ALA A 180 14.11 16.71 -34.46
N VAL A 181 12.87 16.25 -34.65
CA VAL A 181 11.68 17.08 -34.92
C VAL A 181 10.76 17.06 -33.69
N ASN A 182 10.14 18.20 -33.38
CA ASN A 182 9.27 18.41 -32.22
C ASN A 182 7.87 17.78 -32.37
N GLU A 183 7.43 17.21 -31.24
CA GLU A 183 6.09 16.79 -30.78
C GLU A 183 5.34 15.62 -31.49
N PHE A 184 5.06 14.60 -30.67
CA PHE A 184 4.55 13.25 -31.01
C PHE A 184 3.04 13.10 -30.75
N ASN A 185 2.36 12.34 -31.63
CA ASN A 185 1.07 11.69 -31.35
C ASN A 185 1.26 10.17 -31.14
N GLY A 186 0.70 9.66 -30.03
CA GLY A 186 0.98 8.33 -29.49
C GLY A 186 0.22 7.17 -30.14
N ALA A 187 0.94 6.11 -30.50
CA ALA A 187 0.38 4.83 -30.92
C ALA A 187 0.09 3.91 -29.70
N GLU A 188 -1.11 3.32 -29.67
CA GLU A 188 -1.58 2.44 -28.58
C GLU A 188 -0.85 1.08 -28.51
N ARG A 189 -0.68 0.57 -27.28
CA ARG A 189 0.04 -0.68 -26.99
C ARG A 189 -0.91 -1.90 -26.93
N PRO A 190 -0.53 -3.08 -27.47
CA PRO A 190 -1.36 -4.28 -27.40
C PRO A 190 -1.40 -4.91 -26.00
N LYS A 191 -2.59 -5.41 -25.59
CA LYS A 191 -2.89 -5.98 -24.27
C LYS A 191 -2.21 -7.34 -24.03
N ILE A 192 -1.52 -7.48 -22.88
CA ILE A 192 -0.89 -8.74 -22.43
C ILE A 192 -1.72 -9.35 -21.28
N THR A 193 -1.95 -10.66 -21.35
CA THR A 193 -2.61 -11.44 -20.29
C THR A 193 -1.59 -12.32 -19.55
N PRO A 194 -1.67 -12.42 -18.21
CA PRO A 194 -0.74 -13.23 -17.43
C PRO A 194 -0.92 -14.73 -17.71
N LYS A 195 0.20 -15.46 -17.81
CA LYS A 195 0.23 -16.90 -18.19
C LYS A 195 -0.12 -17.86 -17.04
N VAL A 196 0.05 -17.44 -15.80
CA VAL A 196 -0.03 -18.31 -14.62
C VAL A 196 -1.46 -18.28 -14.04
N ARG A 197 -1.93 -19.38 -13.43
CA ARG A 197 -3.23 -19.39 -12.71
C ARG A 197 -3.28 -18.33 -11.61
N CYS A 198 -4.45 -17.72 -11.41
CA CYS A 198 -4.67 -16.64 -10.44
C CYS A 198 -4.19 -17.01 -9.02
N PHE A 199 -4.45 -18.24 -8.56
CA PHE A 199 -4.05 -18.69 -7.23
C PHE A 199 -2.52 -18.72 -7.02
N ASN A 200 -1.76 -19.15 -8.03
CA ASN A 200 -0.30 -19.15 -7.94
C ASN A 200 0.27 -17.73 -7.97
N GLN A 201 -0.37 -16.81 -8.72
CA GLN A 201 -0.04 -15.37 -8.65
C GLN A 201 -0.30 -14.82 -7.25
N PHE A 202 -1.48 -15.11 -6.69
CA PHE A 202 -1.85 -14.70 -5.34
C PHE A 202 -0.88 -15.23 -4.29
N ARG A 203 -0.56 -16.53 -4.31
CA ARG A 203 0.38 -17.13 -3.35
C ARG A 203 1.77 -16.48 -3.42
N ALA A 204 2.29 -16.27 -4.62
CA ALA A 204 3.59 -15.63 -4.82
C ALA A 204 3.59 -14.18 -4.31
N LEU A 205 2.55 -13.40 -4.63
CA LEU A 205 2.40 -12.02 -4.18
C LEU A 205 2.17 -11.92 -2.68
N PHE A 206 1.41 -12.85 -2.10
CA PHE A 206 1.15 -12.90 -0.66
C PHE A 206 2.45 -13.18 0.09
N MET A 207 3.18 -14.24 -0.29
CA MET A 207 4.49 -14.52 0.32
C MET A 207 5.46 -13.35 0.16
N ARG A 208 5.52 -12.72 -1.02
CA ARG A 208 6.35 -11.53 -1.24
C ARG A 208 5.98 -10.42 -0.25
N ASN A 209 4.71 -10.03 -0.19
CA ASN A 209 4.24 -8.94 0.66
C ASN A 209 4.47 -9.24 2.14
N THR A 210 4.19 -10.46 2.61
CA THR A 210 4.46 -10.87 3.98
C THR A 210 5.95 -10.81 4.30
N MET A 211 6.81 -11.29 3.40
CA MET A 211 8.27 -11.22 3.60
C MET A 211 8.78 -9.79 3.61
N THR A 212 8.24 -8.91 2.76
CA THR A 212 8.59 -7.48 2.78
C THR A 212 8.24 -6.85 4.13
N ILE A 213 7.04 -7.12 4.66
CA ILE A 213 6.62 -6.61 5.98
C ILE A 213 7.52 -7.14 7.10
N LEU A 214 7.78 -8.45 7.14
CA LEU A 214 8.61 -9.06 8.18
C LEU A 214 10.08 -8.62 8.12
N ARG A 215 10.61 -8.34 6.91
CA ARG A 215 12.01 -7.91 6.71
C ARG A 215 12.23 -6.41 6.85
N GLU A 216 11.16 -5.60 6.85
CA GLU A 216 11.21 -4.16 7.15
C GLU A 216 10.68 -3.83 8.56
N PRO A 217 11.42 -4.18 9.63
CA PRO A 217 10.93 -3.99 11.00
C PRO A 217 10.79 -2.53 11.40
N THR A 218 11.38 -1.58 10.66
CA THR A 218 11.32 -0.15 11.00
C THR A 218 9.88 0.37 10.98
N LEU A 219 9.10 0.02 9.95
CA LEU A 219 7.72 0.49 9.83
C LEU A 219 6.85 -0.08 10.96
N LEU A 220 6.97 -1.39 11.21
CA LEU A 220 6.26 -2.08 12.28
C LEU A 220 6.66 -1.53 13.67
N LYS A 221 7.96 -1.31 13.91
CA LYS A 221 8.45 -0.72 15.17
C LYS A 221 7.87 0.66 15.43
N VAL A 222 7.85 1.53 14.42
CA VAL A 222 7.28 2.88 14.52
C VAL A 222 5.78 2.81 14.78
N GLN A 223 5.08 1.90 14.11
CA GLN A 223 3.63 1.70 14.29
C GLN A 223 3.26 1.16 15.68
N LEU A 224 4.04 0.24 16.23
CA LEU A 224 3.83 -0.24 17.59
C LEU A 224 4.22 0.81 18.63
N SER A 225 5.35 1.50 18.45
CA SER A 225 5.79 2.52 19.41
C SER A 225 4.80 3.68 19.48
N GLN A 226 4.32 4.19 18.34
CA GLN A 226 3.31 5.26 18.35
C GLN A 226 1.99 4.77 18.99
N SER A 227 1.59 3.51 18.77
CA SER A 227 0.38 2.95 19.37
C SER A 227 0.49 2.93 20.90
N ILE A 228 1.62 2.47 21.44
CA ILE A 228 1.88 2.44 22.87
C ILE A 228 1.89 3.85 23.45
N ILE A 229 2.59 4.80 22.80
CA ILE A 229 2.71 6.18 23.28
C ILE A 229 1.34 6.85 23.30
N ILE A 230 0.57 6.79 22.20
CA ILE A 230 -0.74 7.44 22.12
C ILE A 230 -1.75 6.75 23.07
N ALA A 231 -1.69 5.42 23.21
CA ALA A 231 -2.54 4.70 24.16
C ALA A 231 -2.25 5.12 25.60
N ALA A 232 -0.98 5.21 25.98
CA ALA A 232 -0.57 5.65 27.30
C ALA A 232 -0.98 7.11 27.56
N LEU A 233 -0.71 8.02 26.62
CA LEU A 233 -1.11 9.43 26.75
C LEU A 233 -2.63 9.58 26.87
N THR A 234 -3.40 8.85 26.05
CA THR A 234 -4.87 8.87 26.13
C THR A 234 -5.35 8.24 27.44
N GLY A 235 -4.77 7.11 27.85
CA GLY A 235 -5.14 6.43 29.08
C GLY A 235 -4.83 7.23 30.34
N LEU A 236 -3.75 8.02 30.34
CA LEU A 236 -3.41 8.93 31.44
C LEU A 236 -4.48 10.00 31.68
N VAL A 237 -5.15 10.47 30.60
CA VAL A 237 -6.22 11.47 30.70
C VAL A 237 -7.44 10.91 31.43
N TYR A 238 -7.74 9.63 31.23
CA TYR A 238 -8.88 8.92 31.82
C TYR A 238 -8.49 8.07 33.04
N LEU A 239 -7.34 8.37 33.64
CA LEU A 239 -6.85 7.63 34.80
C LEU A 239 -7.73 7.94 36.02
N ASN A 240 -8.15 6.90 36.74
CA ASN A 240 -8.99 7.00 37.94
C ASN A 240 -10.44 7.45 37.69
N ASP A 241 -11.01 7.11 36.52
CA ASP A 241 -12.45 7.21 36.34
C ASP A 241 -13.19 6.22 37.28
N SER A 242 -14.29 6.69 37.84
CA SER A 242 -15.18 5.97 38.76
C SER A 242 -16.62 6.21 38.31
N TYR A 243 -17.55 5.31 38.63
CA TYR A 243 -18.95 5.41 38.19
C TYR A 243 -19.75 6.45 38.98
N THR A 244 -19.38 7.72 38.83
CA THR A 244 -20.06 8.88 39.44
C THR A 244 -20.72 9.74 38.35
N GLN A 245 -21.75 10.51 38.72
CA GLN A 245 -22.49 11.36 37.78
C GLN A 245 -21.60 12.30 36.94
N GLU A 246 -20.55 12.85 37.53
CA GLU A 246 -19.65 13.79 36.84
C GLU A 246 -18.75 13.10 35.82
N LYS A 247 -18.48 11.80 36.00
CA LYS A 247 -17.53 11.02 35.21
C LYS A 247 -18.19 10.17 34.12
N VAL A 248 -19.52 10.15 34.03
CA VAL A 248 -20.25 9.49 32.93
C VAL A 248 -19.77 10.03 31.57
N ALA A 249 -19.57 11.34 31.47
CA ALA A 249 -19.05 11.97 30.27
C ALA A 249 -17.60 11.56 29.96
N ASN A 250 -16.76 11.38 31.00
CA ASN A 250 -15.38 10.92 30.83
C ASN A 250 -15.32 9.50 30.27
N ILE A 251 -16.12 8.58 30.81
CA ILE A 251 -16.20 7.19 30.34
C ILE A 251 -16.69 7.15 28.88
N ASN A 252 -17.77 7.86 28.56
CA ASN A 252 -18.23 7.95 27.16
C ASN A 252 -17.18 8.61 26.25
N GLY A 253 -16.47 9.61 26.77
CA GLY A 253 -15.35 10.24 26.09
C GLY A 253 -14.21 9.26 25.80
N SER A 254 -13.83 8.40 26.74
CA SER A 254 -12.76 7.42 26.56
C SER A 254 -13.14 6.36 25.52
N LEU A 255 -14.40 5.88 25.53
CA LEU A 255 -14.93 4.95 24.54
C LEU A 255 -14.95 5.56 23.13
N TYR A 256 -15.39 6.81 23.00
CA TYR A 256 -15.39 7.49 21.71
C TYR A 256 -13.96 7.82 21.24
N GLN A 257 -13.08 8.20 22.16
CA GLN A 257 -11.67 8.48 21.89
C GLN A 257 -10.91 7.22 21.43
N MET A 258 -11.28 6.03 21.91
CA MET A 258 -10.79 4.76 21.36
C MET A 258 -11.10 4.64 19.86
N VAL A 259 -12.37 4.85 19.47
CA VAL A 259 -12.81 4.73 18.08
C VAL A 259 -12.10 5.75 17.18
N THR A 260 -11.95 7.00 17.64
CA THR A 260 -11.29 8.06 16.87
C THR A 260 -9.79 7.86 16.73
N ASN A 261 -9.10 7.45 17.81
CA ASN A 261 -7.67 7.15 17.75
C ASN A 261 -7.38 5.97 16.82
N MET A 262 -8.18 4.90 16.89
CA MET A 262 -8.07 3.79 15.93
C MET A 262 -8.27 4.26 14.49
N ALA A 263 -9.26 5.12 14.24
CA ALA A 263 -9.52 5.65 12.90
C ALA A 263 -8.32 6.40 12.31
N PHE A 264 -7.78 7.39 13.02
CA PHE A 264 -6.77 8.29 12.44
C PHE A 264 -5.34 7.74 12.47
N MET A 265 -5.00 6.87 13.43
CA MET A 265 -3.62 6.43 13.67
C MET A 265 -3.00 5.71 12.46
N PHE A 266 -3.81 4.97 11.68
CA PHE A 266 -3.31 4.16 10.57
C PHE A 266 -3.81 4.57 9.20
N GLN A 267 -4.90 5.32 9.15
CA GLN A 267 -5.55 5.69 7.90
C GLN A 267 -4.62 6.51 6.98
N PHE A 268 -3.89 7.49 7.52
CA PHE A 268 -2.92 8.27 6.73
C PHE A 268 -1.70 7.44 6.31
N ALA A 269 -1.17 6.62 7.21
CA ALA A 269 0.00 5.79 6.93
C ALA A 269 -0.23 4.83 5.76
N VAL A 270 -1.43 4.24 5.69
CA VAL A 270 -1.85 3.33 4.61
C VAL A 270 -1.89 4.03 3.26
N VAL A 271 -2.39 5.26 3.20
CA VAL A 271 -2.41 6.06 1.95
C VAL A 271 -1.00 6.28 1.41
N HIS A 272 -0.06 6.64 2.29
CA HIS A 272 1.34 6.86 1.92
C HIS A 272 1.99 5.58 1.41
N HIS A 273 1.85 4.49 2.16
CA HIS A 273 2.44 3.19 1.81
C HIS A 273 1.87 2.67 0.49
N PHE A 274 0.55 2.63 0.35
CA PHE A 274 -0.10 2.12 -0.86
C PHE A 274 0.24 2.96 -2.10
N CYS A 275 0.16 4.30 -2.01
CA CYS A 275 0.48 5.17 -3.13
C CYS A 275 1.96 5.09 -3.54
N SER A 276 2.88 4.77 -2.61
CA SER A 276 4.29 4.57 -2.96
C SER A 276 4.53 3.29 -3.77
N GLU A 277 3.71 2.26 -3.57
CA GLU A 277 3.86 0.96 -4.24
C GLU A 277 3.05 0.86 -5.54
N ILE A 278 2.03 1.70 -5.71
CA ILE A 278 1.11 1.62 -6.86
C ILE A 278 1.83 1.84 -8.20
N SER A 279 2.93 2.59 -8.22
CA SER A 279 3.77 2.78 -9.42
C SER A 279 4.42 1.48 -9.86
N THR A 280 4.98 0.71 -8.91
CA THR A 280 5.54 -0.61 -9.16
C THR A 280 4.47 -1.58 -9.64
N PHE A 281 3.27 -1.51 -9.05
CA PHE A 281 2.11 -2.30 -9.49
C PHE A 281 1.76 -2.04 -10.96
N TYR A 282 1.59 -0.77 -11.37
CA TYR A 282 1.25 -0.45 -12.75
C TYR A 282 2.28 -0.98 -13.74
N ARG A 283 3.55 -0.96 -13.36
CA ARG A 283 4.65 -1.48 -14.16
C ARG A 283 4.59 -3.01 -14.30
N GLU A 284 4.46 -3.73 -13.19
CA GLU A 284 4.38 -5.20 -13.19
C GLU A 284 3.09 -5.70 -13.88
N HIS A 285 1.97 -5.00 -13.69
CA HIS A 285 0.71 -5.29 -14.36
C HIS A 285 0.78 -5.00 -15.87
N GLY A 286 1.42 -3.89 -16.27
CA GLY A 286 1.60 -3.51 -17.68
C GLY A 286 2.46 -4.51 -18.46
N SER A 287 3.47 -5.09 -17.81
CA SER A 287 4.29 -6.19 -18.36
C SER A 287 3.57 -7.55 -18.37
N GLY A 288 2.36 -7.63 -17.81
CA GLY A 288 1.56 -8.85 -17.79
C GLY A 288 2.05 -9.92 -16.80
N LEU A 289 2.76 -9.53 -15.73
CA LEU A 289 3.22 -10.48 -14.70
C LEU A 289 2.05 -11.06 -13.90
N TYR A 290 1.09 -10.22 -13.50
CA TYR A 290 -0.07 -10.63 -12.72
C TYR A 290 -1.28 -9.71 -12.91
N GLY A 291 -2.46 -10.22 -12.54
CA GLY A 291 -3.73 -9.47 -12.60
C GLY A 291 -3.96 -8.53 -11.41
N VAL A 292 -4.94 -7.63 -11.53
CA VAL A 292 -5.31 -6.68 -10.46
C VAL A 292 -5.82 -7.42 -9.21
N SER A 293 -6.69 -8.43 -9.39
CA SER A 293 -7.32 -9.19 -8.30
C SER A 293 -6.33 -9.91 -7.38
N PRO A 294 -5.38 -10.74 -7.88
CA PRO A 294 -4.44 -11.43 -7.02
C PRO A 294 -3.51 -10.45 -6.28
N TYR A 295 -3.15 -9.31 -6.90
CA TYR A 295 -2.38 -8.26 -6.23
C TYR A 295 -3.16 -7.63 -5.07
N PHE A 296 -4.38 -7.16 -5.33
CA PHE A 296 -5.18 -6.48 -4.32
C PHE A 296 -5.44 -7.41 -3.13
N MET A 297 -5.89 -8.64 -3.38
CA MET A 297 -6.13 -9.61 -2.31
C MET A 297 -4.84 -9.93 -1.54
N ALA A 298 -3.74 -10.24 -2.23
CA ALA A 298 -2.48 -10.59 -1.57
C ALA A 298 -1.95 -9.46 -0.68
N LYS A 299 -2.09 -8.20 -1.12
CA LYS A 299 -1.67 -7.03 -0.35
C LYS A 299 -2.52 -6.83 0.89
N ASN A 300 -3.84 -6.90 0.74
CA ASN A 300 -4.78 -6.73 1.84
C ASN A 300 -4.58 -7.81 2.92
N LEU A 301 -4.49 -9.09 2.54
CA LEU A 301 -4.33 -10.18 3.51
C LEU A 301 -2.97 -10.16 4.21
N ALA A 302 -1.90 -9.76 3.52
CA ALA A 302 -0.56 -9.74 4.11
C ALA A 302 -0.41 -8.70 5.24
N GLU A 303 -1.22 -7.64 5.22
CA GLU A 303 -1.14 -6.55 6.21
C GLU A 303 -2.05 -6.72 7.42
N ILE A 304 -3.09 -7.58 7.35
CA ILE A 304 -4.03 -7.81 8.46
C ILE A 304 -3.31 -8.11 9.79
N PRO A 305 -2.31 -9.00 9.85
CA PRO A 305 -1.64 -9.32 11.12
C PRO A 305 -0.98 -8.11 11.78
N ASN A 306 -0.35 -7.24 10.97
CA ASN A 306 0.35 -6.05 11.46
C ASN A 306 -0.64 -5.04 12.09
N PHE A 307 -1.74 -4.73 11.39
CA PHE A 307 -2.73 -3.80 11.92
C PHE A 307 -3.53 -4.36 13.10
N THR A 308 -3.80 -5.66 13.09
CA THR A 308 -4.49 -6.34 14.20
C THR A 308 -3.64 -6.29 15.47
N LEU A 309 -2.33 -6.53 15.36
CA LEU A 309 -1.42 -6.44 16.49
C LEU A 309 -1.42 -5.03 17.10
N SER A 310 -1.32 -3.99 16.28
CA SER A 310 -1.36 -2.61 16.77
C SER A 310 -2.69 -2.24 17.44
N ALA A 311 -3.82 -2.69 16.88
CA ALA A 311 -5.14 -2.46 17.47
C ALA A 311 -5.26 -3.13 18.85
N ILE A 312 -4.80 -4.38 18.97
CA ILE A 312 -4.81 -5.13 20.25
C ILE A 312 -3.97 -4.40 21.30
N VAL A 313 -2.75 -3.97 20.94
CA VAL A 313 -1.86 -3.29 21.89
C VAL A 313 -2.46 -1.97 22.39
N PHE A 314 -2.96 -1.13 21.48
CA PHE A 314 -3.59 0.13 21.86
C PHE A 314 -4.83 -0.10 22.73
N ALA A 315 -5.70 -1.03 22.30
CA ALA A 315 -6.96 -1.28 22.98
C ALA A 315 -6.78 -1.91 24.36
N ALA A 316 -5.84 -2.84 24.52
CA ALA A 316 -5.50 -3.40 25.81
C ALA A 316 -5.01 -2.32 26.78
N ILE A 317 -4.07 -1.46 26.36
CA ILE A 317 -3.53 -0.41 27.23
C ILE A 317 -4.63 0.56 27.66
N LEU A 318 -5.43 1.08 26.71
CA LEU A 318 -6.46 2.06 27.04
C LEU A 318 -7.57 1.47 27.92
N TYR A 319 -8.00 0.23 27.67
CA TYR A 319 -9.03 -0.44 28.45
C TYR A 319 -8.69 -0.53 29.94
N TRP A 320 -7.48 -1.03 30.25
CA TRP A 320 -7.04 -1.22 31.63
C TRP A 320 -6.70 0.10 32.31
N MET A 321 -6.14 1.08 31.59
CA MET A 321 -5.84 2.40 32.14
C MET A 321 -7.11 3.20 32.47
N SER A 322 -8.15 3.11 31.65
CA SER A 322 -9.44 3.78 31.86
C SER A 322 -10.33 3.09 32.91
N ARG A 323 -9.90 1.95 33.48
CA ARG A 323 -10.65 1.21 34.51
C ARG A 323 -12.09 0.86 34.10
N LEU A 324 -12.25 0.43 32.84
CA LEU A 324 -13.52 -0.10 32.33
C LEU A 324 -13.90 -1.42 33.04
N VAL A 325 -15.13 -1.90 32.85
CA VAL A 325 -15.66 -3.09 33.52
C VAL A 325 -14.69 -4.28 33.43
N PRO A 326 -14.23 -4.89 34.54
CA PRO A 326 -13.19 -5.93 34.52
C PRO A 326 -13.73 -7.33 34.17
N LEU A 327 -14.59 -7.43 33.15
CA LEU A 327 -15.12 -8.69 32.62
C LEU A 327 -14.38 -9.10 31.35
N TRP A 328 -14.06 -10.39 31.22
CA TRP A 328 -13.36 -10.90 30.04
C TRP A 328 -14.21 -10.77 28.76
N GLU A 329 -15.53 -10.94 28.86
CA GLU A 329 -16.47 -10.81 27.74
C GLU A 329 -16.51 -9.37 27.23
N ALA A 330 -16.64 -8.41 28.14
CA ALA A 330 -16.62 -6.99 27.83
C ALA A 330 -15.29 -6.57 27.18
N PHE A 331 -14.17 -7.10 27.70
CA PHE A 331 -12.85 -6.85 27.13
C PHE A 331 -12.69 -7.46 25.73
N ALA A 332 -13.12 -8.70 25.52
CA ALA A 332 -13.05 -9.37 24.22
C ALA A 332 -13.92 -8.65 23.17
N PHE A 333 -15.11 -8.20 23.55
CA PHE A 333 -15.99 -7.41 22.69
C PHE A 333 -15.37 -6.05 22.34
N TYR A 334 -14.78 -5.37 23.33
CA TYR A 334 -14.05 -4.12 23.15
C TYR A 334 -12.91 -4.26 22.14
N LEU A 335 -12.10 -5.32 22.26
CA LEU A 335 -11.04 -5.64 21.30
C LEU A 335 -11.59 -5.92 19.90
N LEU A 336 -12.70 -6.66 19.79
CA LEU A 336 -13.33 -6.95 18.50
C LEU A 336 -13.78 -5.67 17.79
N VAL A 337 -14.43 -4.75 18.50
CA VAL A 337 -14.84 -3.45 17.95
C VAL A 337 -13.61 -2.66 17.51
N ALA A 338 -12.54 -2.62 18.31
CA ALA A 338 -11.30 -1.94 17.95
C ALA A 338 -10.69 -2.49 16.66
N ILE A 339 -10.61 -3.82 16.52
CA ILE A 339 -10.08 -4.48 15.32
C ILE A 339 -10.95 -4.20 14.09
N LEU A 340 -12.27 -4.29 14.19
CA LEU A 340 -13.18 -4.02 13.06
C LEU A 340 -13.21 -2.54 12.67
N GLY A 341 -13.26 -1.64 13.65
CA GLY A 341 -13.22 -0.19 13.42
C GLY A 341 -11.91 0.23 12.72
N GLN A 342 -10.79 -0.31 13.20
CA GLN A 342 -9.48 -0.14 12.57
C GLN A 342 -9.46 -0.65 11.12
N ASN A 343 -9.95 -1.87 10.87
CA ASN A 343 -10.02 -2.42 9.52
C ASN A 343 -10.90 -1.57 8.58
N THR A 344 -11.98 -1.00 9.09
CA THR A 344 -12.86 -0.08 8.34
C THR A 344 -12.09 1.19 7.97
N ALA A 345 -11.41 1.82 8.93
CA ALA A 345 -10.63 3.04 8.71
C ALA A 345 -9.50 2.84 7.68
N ILE A 346 -8.77 1.73 7.79
CA ILE A 346 -7.75 1.32 6.82
C ILE A 346 -8.37 1.15 5.42
N SER A 347 -9.56 0.56 5.33
CA SER A 347 -10.27 0.38 4.06
C SER A 347 -10.58 1.72 3.38
N ILE A 348 -10.98 2.74 4.15
CA ILE A 348 -11.18 4.10 3.64
C ILE A 348 -9.86 4.68 3.11
N GLY A 349 -8.76 4.49 3.83
CA GLY A 349 -7.41 4.89 3.37
C GLY A 349 -7.03 4.21 2.05
N TYR A 350 -7.29 2.92 1.91
CA TYR A 350 -7.10 2.19 0.65
C TYR A 350 -7.97 2.70 -0.50
N ALA A 351 -9.25 2.99 -0.23
CA ALA A 351 -10.14 3.57 -1.23
C ALA A 351 -9.62 4.92 -1.74
N ALA A 352 -9.23 5.82 -0.83
CA ALA A 352 -8.64 7.10 -1.20
C ALA A 352 -7.34 6.93 -2.03
N GLY A 353 -6.47 6.01 -1.61
CA GLY A 353 -5.25 5.67 -2.36
C GLY A 353 -5.54 5.16 -3.78
N CYS A 354 -6.54 4.29 -3.93
CA CYS A 354 -6.92 3.73 -5.24
C CYS A 354 -7.60 4.77 -6.15
N ILE A 355 -8.49 5.61 -5.60
CA ILE A 355 -9.23 6.65 -6.34
C ILE A 355 -8.27 7.72 -6.85
N PHE A 356 -7.48 8.33 -5.95
CA PHE A 356 -6.64 9.48 -6.29
C PHE A 356 -5.26 9.08 -6.81
N GLY A 357 -4.62 8.05 -6.22
CA GLY A 357 -3.29 7.52 -6.64
C GLY A 357 -2.16 8.53 -6.61
N SER A 358 -2.37 9.60 -5.84
CA SER A 358 -1.37 10.58 -5.46
C SER A 358 -1.53 10.79 -3.97
N VAL A 359 -0.43 10.67 -3.23
CA VAL A 359 -0.39 10.88 -1.78
C VAL A 359 -0.96 12.26 -1.43
N LYS A 360 -0.52 13.29 -2.15
CA LYS A 360 -0.90 14.69 -1.88
C LYS A 360 -2.41 14.90 -1.96
N LEU A 361 -3.03 14.38 -3.01
CA LEU A 361 -4.47 14.53 -3.23
C LEU A 361 -5.28 13.65 -2.28
N ALA A 362 -4.87 12.39 -2.09
CA ALA A 362 -5.58 11.45 -1.23
C ALA A 362 -5.63 11.94 0.22
N VAL A 363 -4.51 12.41 0.78
CA VAL A 363 -4.44 12.93 2.16
C VAL A 363 -5.20 14.24 2.32
N ALA A 364 -5.23 15.11 1.30
CA ALA A 364 -5.97 16.36 1.36
C ALA A 364 -7.49 16.15 1.38
N VAL A 365 -7.99 15.16 0.64
CA VAL A 365 -9.43 14.90 0.50
C VAL A 365 -9.98 14.01 1.61
N LEU A 366 -9.14 13.16 2.21
CA LEU A 366 -9.57 12.19 3.24
C LEU A 366 -10.38 12.81 4.40
N PRO A 367 -9.95 13.93 5.02
CA PRO A 367 -10.69 14.53 6.14
C PRO A 367 -12.08 15.03 5.75
N VAL A 368 -12.28 15.43 4.50
CA VAL A 368 -13.59 15.89 3.97
C VAL A 368 -14.65 14.81 4.12
N PHE A 369 -14.26 13.53 4.06
CA PHE A 369 -15.18 12.42 4.25
C PHE A 369 -15.19 11.90 5.69
N VAL A 370 -14.03 11.80 6.34
CA VAL A 370 -13.91 11.16 7.66
C VAL A 370 -14.44 12.04 8.79
N VAL A 371 -14.16 13.35 8.75
CA VAL A 371 -14.55 14.27 9.83
C VAL A 371 -16.07 14.40 9.95
N PRO A 372 -16.85 14.54 8.86
CA PRO A 372 -18.30 14.49 8.97
C PRO A 372 -18.81 13.15 9.53
N MET A 373 -18.26 12.02 9.08
CA MET A 373 -18.63 10.71 9.63
C MET A 373 -18.36 10.64 11.14
N MET A 374 -17.24 11.20 11.61
CA MET A 374 -16.93 11.32 13.03
C MET A 374 -18.02 12.12 13.76
N VAL A 375 -18.36 13.33 13.31
CA VAL A 375 -19.37 14.20 13.95
C VAL A 375 -20.73 13.52 14.10
N PHE A 376 -21.19 12.77 13.10
CA PHE A 376 -22.45 12.03 13.14
C PHE A 376 -22.40 10.72 13.96
N GLY A 377 -21.28 10.43 14.63
CA GLY A 377 -21.06 9.23 15.42
C GLY A 377 -21.82 9.16 16.76
N GLY A 378 -22.73 10.08 17.06
CA GLY A 378 -23.61 10.02 18.24
C GLY A 378 -23.01 10.56 19.55
N TYR A 379 -21.70 10.78 19.62
CA TYR A 379 -21.05 11.38 20.80
C TYR A 379 -21.19 12.91 20.85
N PHE A 380 -20.87 13.62 19.77
CA PHE A 380 -20.92 15.08 19.72
C PHE A 380 -22.35 15.62 19.56
N ILE A 381 -23.18 14.89 18.82
CA ILE A 381 -24.57 15.27 18.52
C ILE A 381 -25.43 14.05 18.77
N ASN A 382 -26.49 14.23 19.57
CA ASN A 382 -27.46 13.18 19.83
C ASN A 382 -28.21 12.81 18.54
N GLN A 383 -28.32 11.51 18.27
CA GLN A 383 -28.92 11.03 17.03
C GLN A 383 -30.43 11.32 16.94
N ALA A 384 -31.14 11.47 18.06
CA ALA A 384 -32.57 11.80 18.06
C ALA A 384 -32.87 13.26 17.70
N THR A 385 -31.90 14.15 17.89
CA THR A 385 -32.07 15.59 17.61
C THR A 385 -31.63 15.96 16.18
N LEU A 386 -31.23 14.98 15.37
CA LEU A 386 -30.78 15.23 14.00
C LEU A 386 -31.95 15.66 13.11
N PRO A 387 -31.83 16.77 12.37
CA PRO A 387 -32.81 17.14 11.35
C PRO A 387 -32.94 16.05 10.28
N VAL A 388 -34.15 15.88 9.73
CA VAL A 388 -34.51 14.79 8.80
C VAL A 388 -33.56 14.69 7.59
N TYR A 389 -33.05 15.82 7.10
CA TYR A 389 -32.15 15.86 5.95
C TYR A 389 -30.75 15.26 6.22
N PHE A 390 -30.30 15.20 7.48
CA PHE A 390 -29.02 14.58 7.85
C PHE A 390 -29.15 13.10 8.27
N TYR A 391 -30.36 12.56 8.34
CA TYR A 391 -30.61 11.19 8.79
C TYR A 391 -29.80 10.12 8.01
N PRO A 392 -29.59 10.20 6.68
CA PRO A 392 -28.78 9.22 5.96
C PRO A 392 -27.30 9.19 6.41
N PHE A 393 -26.74 10.33 6.82
CA PHE A 393 -25.33 10.43 7.23
C PHE A 393 -25.04 9.73 8.55
N LYS A 394 -26.06 9.56 9.41
CA LYS A 394 -25.97 8.71 10.60
C LYS A 394 -25.59 7.27 10.21
N TYR A 395 -26.28 6.70 9.22
CA TYR A 395 -26.06 5.30 8.80
C TYR A 395 -24.76 5.07 8.03
N LEU A 396 -24.17 6.14 7.51
CA LEU A 396 -22.87 6.09 6.85
C LEU A 396 -21.70 6.13 7.85
N SER A 397 -21.95 6.49 9.11
CA SER A 397 -20.90 6.63 10.12
C SER A 397 -20.61 5.30 10.83
N TYR A 398 -19.45 4.70 10.50
CA TYR A 398 -18.94 3.57 11.29
C TYR A 398 -18.53 3.98 12.72
N PHE A 399 -18.24 5.27 12.95
CA PHE A 399 -18.00 5.79 14.30
C PHE A 399 -19.23 5.61 15.18
N GLY A 400 -20.43 5.86 14.63
CA GLY A 400 -21.69 5.68 15.34
C GLY A 400 -21.95 4.24 15.74
N TYR A 401 -21.82 3.30 14.81
CA TYR A 401 -21.99 1.88 15.09
C TYR A 401 -20.97 1.37 16.12
N ALA A 402 -19.71 1.77 16.00
CA ALA A 402 -18.66 1.36 16.94
C ALA A 402 -18.91 1.95 18.33
N PHE A 403 -19.23 3.23 18.42
CA PHE A 403 -19.48 3.91 19.68
C PHE A 403 -20.72 3.37 20.40
N GLU A 404 -21.85 3.21 19.69
CA GLU A 404 -23.07 2.61 20.27
C GLU A 404 -22.78 1.22 20.85
N SER A 405 -22.03 0.39 20.11
CA SER A 405 -21.66 -0.96 20.56
C SER A 405 -20.79 -0.93 21.83
N LEU A 406 -19.81 -0.04 21.89
CA LEU A 406 -18.93 0.11 23.06
C LEU A 406 -19.69 0.65 24.28
N THR A 407 -20.54 1.65 24.08
CA THR A 407 -21.38 2.23 25.15
C THR A 407 -22.33 1.18 25.72
N VAL A 408 -23.00 0.40 24.88
CA VAL A 408 -23.89 -0.69 25.35
C VAL A 408 -23.09 -1.75 26.11
N ASN A 409 -21.93 -2.16 25.58
CA ASN A 409 -21.06 -3.14 26.22
C ASN A 409 -20.60 -2.68 27.62
N GLU A 410 -20.22 -1.41 27.78
CA GLU A 410 -19.79 -0.89 29.08
C GLU A 410 -20.95 -0.71 30.06
N TRP A 411 -21.98 0.04 29.66
CA TRP A 411 -23.03 0.48 30.58
C TRP A 411 -24.07 -0.59 30.90
N SER A 412 -24.17 -1.66 30.11
CA SER A 412 -25.08 -2.77 30.42
C SER A 412 -24.72 -3.50 31.72
N HIS A 413 -23.46 -3.47 32.14
CA HIS A 413 -22.97 -4.12 33.35
C HIS A 413 -23.00 -3.18 34.59
N VAL A 414 -23.33 -1.90 34.42
CA VAL A 414 -23.33 -0.91 35.51
C VAL A 414 -24.73 -0.77 36.11
N THR A 415 -24.93 -1.38 37.28
CA THR A 415 -26.24 -1.46 37.94
C THR A 415 -26.63 -0.21 38.72
N SER A 416 -25.66 0.58 39.20
CA SER A 416 -25.93 1.79 39.97
C SER A 416 -24.81 2.81 39.76
N ILE A 417 -25.18 4.06 39.51
CA ILE A 417 -24.24 5.18 39.39
C ILE A 417 -24.33 6.01 40.67
N GLU A 418 -23.21 6.18 41.35
CA GLU A 418 -23.18 6.93 42.60
C GLU A 418 -23.58 8.39 42.37
N GLY A 419 -24.61 8.84 43.10
CA GLY A 419 -24.94 10.25 43.25
C GLY A 419 -23.81 10.99 43.97
N LYS A 420 -23.75 12.32 43.85
CA LYS A 420 -22.75 13.12 44.57
C LYS A 420 -22.78 12.77 46.06
N SER A 421 -21.64 12.32 46.59
CA SER A 421 -21.41 12.29 48.03
C SER A 421 -21.37 13.72 48.50
N HIS A 422 -22.49 14.19 49.05
CA HIS A 422 -22.52 15.49 49.67
C HIS A 422 -21.72 15.44 50.97
N GLY A 423 -20.93 16.50 51.25
CA GLY A 423 -20.17 16.61 52.50
C GLY A 423 -21.03 16.49 53.77
N PHE A 424 -20.38 16.38 54.92
CA PHE A 424 -20.94 16.10 56.26
C PHE A 424 -22.35 16.67 56.56
N LEU A 425 -22.65 17.89 56.11
CA LEU A 425 -23.96 18.53 56.26
C LEU A 425 -25.13 17.79 55.58
N SER A 426 -24.93 17.15 54.44
CA SER A 426 -26.00 16.42 53.76
C SER A 426 -26.18 15.01 54.33
N TRP A 427 -25.16 14.45 54.97
CA TRP A 427 -25.31 13.23 55.75
C TRP A 427 -26.28 13.42 56.93
N ILE A 428 -26.24 14.59 57.58
CA ILE A 428 -27.21 14.99 58.62
C ILE A 428 -28.64 15.09 58.04
N VAL A 429 -28.80 15.61 56.83
CA VAL A 429 -30.12 15.68 56.14
C VAL A 429 -30.64 14.29 55.80
N ILE A 430 -29.78 13.38 55.32
CA ILE A 430 -30.14 11.99 55.00
C ILE A 430 -30.59 11.23 56.26
N LEU A 431 -29.90 11.42 57.39
CA LEU A 431 -30.27 10.85 58.69
C LEU A 431 -31.60 11.39 59.24
N SER A 432 -32.00 12.60 58.85
CA SER A 432 -33.21 13.26 59.37
C SER A 432 -34.49 12.94 58.59
N ILE A 433 -34.39 12.51 57.32
CA ILE A 433 -35.55 12.35 56.42
C ILE A 433 -35.68 10.91 55.89
N GLY A 434 -34.75 10.00 56.23
CA GLY A 434 -34.83 8.59 55.80
C GLY A 434 -34.74 8.38 54.28
N HIS A 435 -34.27 9.39 53.54
CA HIS A 435 -34.06 9.29 52.10
C HIS A 435 -32.67 8.72 51.81
N THR A 436 -32.63 7.52 51.24
CA THR A 436 -31.46 6.94 50.57
C THR A 436 -30.81 7.99 49.67
N ALA A 437 -29.48 8.12 49.72
CA ALA A 437 -28.65 9.02 48.89
C ALA A 437 -29.16 9.11 47.45
N GLY A 438 -30.04 10.07 47.22
CA GLY A 438 -30.81 10.23 46.01
C GLY A 438 -30.33 11.46 45.28
N CYS A 439 -30.30 11.36 43.96
CA CYS A 439 -29.94 12.43 43.04
C CYS A 439 -30.60 13.76 43.44
N PRO A 440 -29.84 14.85 43.71
CA PRO A 440 -30.42 16.10 44.18
C PRO A 440 -31.21 16.77 43.04
N SER A 441 -32.54 16.75 43.15
CA SER A 441 -33.48 17.34 42.20
C SER A 441 -33.55 18.88 42.29
N SER A 442 -32.45 19.58 42.55
CA SER A 442 -32.47 21.04 42.73
C SER A 442 -32.35 21.83 41.42
N ASP A 443 -31.90 21.21 40.32
CA ASP A 443 -31.58 21.90 39.05
C ASP A 443 -32.41 21.44 37.83
N GLY A 444 -33.47 20.65 38.03
CA GLY A 444 -34.33 20.19 36.92
C GLY A 444 -33.67 19.24 35.90
N ARG A 445 -32.37 18.94 36.06
CA ARG A 445 -31.65 17.94 35.26
C ARG A 445 -31.82 16.56 35.89
N ARG A 446 -32.37 15.61 35.11
CA ARG A 446 -32.49 14.20 35.53
C ARG A 446 -31.10 13.58 35.64
N CYS A 447 -30.79 13.01 36.80
CA CYS A 447 -29.56 12.24 37.01
C CYS A 447 -29.72 10.81 36.50
N PHE A 448 -28.59 10.16 36.18
CA PHE A 448 -28.59 8.77 35.71
C PHE A 448 -28.58 7.83 36.90
N GLN A 449 -29.57 6.93 37.04
CA GLN A 449 -29.55 5.98 38.14
C GLN A 449 -28.73 4.75 37.78
N ASN A 450 -28.94 4.24 36.55
CA ASN A 450 -28.29 3.04 36.06
C ASN A 450 -27.63 3.29 34.69
N GLY A 451 -26.77 2.38 34.24
CA GLY A 451 -26.15 2.48 32.92
C GLY A 451 -27.16 2.45 31.76
N THR A 452 -28.33 1.82 31.95
CA THR A 452 -29.43 1.87 30.96
C THR A 452 -29.97 3.28 30.71
N ASP A 453 -29.91 4.16 31.72
CA ASP A 453 -30.35 5.55 31.57
C ASP A 453 -29.35 6.34 30.73
N VAL A 454 -28.06 6.04 30.86
CA VAL A 454 -26.99 6.62 30.04
C VAL A 454 -27.18 6.20 28.58
N ILE A 455 -27.41 4.91 28.31
CA ILE A 455 -27.66 4.38 26.95
C ILE A 455 -28.87 5.09 26.30
N ARG A 456 -29.98 5.20 27.03
CA ARG A 456 -31.19 5.88 26.55
C ARG A 456 -30.97 7.37 26.32
N SER A 457 -30.14 8.02 27.14
CA SER A 457 -29.83 9.45 26.97
C SER A 457 -29.11 9.75 25.64
N LEU A 458 -28.34 8.78 25.13
CA LEU A 458 -27.66 8.86 23.83
C LEU A 458 -28.53 8.39 22.67
N SER A 459 -29.78 7.99 22.94
CA SER A 459 -30.73 7.42 21.97
C SER A 459 -30.22 6.11 21.33
N PHE A 460 -29.50 5.31 22.11
CA PHE A 460 -28.96 4.00 21.70
C PHE A 460 -29.84 2.85 22.17
N SER A 461 -29.77 1.72 21.46
CA SER A 461 -30.51 0.51 21.81
C SER A 461 -29.58 -0.64 22.19
N PRO A 462 -29.81 -1.34 23.32
CA PRO A 462 -29.03 -2.51 23.70
C PRO A 462 -29.06 -3.65 22.65
N ASP A 463 -30.18 -3.80 21.95
CA ASP A 463 -30.39 -4.89 20.99
C ASP A 463 -29.53 -4.75 19.72
N ASN A 464 -29.06 -3.52 19.44
CA ASN A 464 -28.29 -3.22 18.23
C ASN A 464 -26.81 -3.64 18.32
N MET A 465 -26.33 -4.06 19.49
CA MET A 465 -24.92 -4.30 19.76
C MET A 465 -24.24 -5.21 18.70
N TRP A 466 -24.85 -6.35 18.38
CA TRP A 466 -24.31 -7.29 17.38
C TRP A 466 -24.61 -6.88 15.94
N ILE A 467 -25.77 -6.26 15.71
CA ILE A 467 -26.18 -5.78 14.39
C ILE A 467 -25.22 -4.68 13.90
N ASN A 468 -24.78 -3.81 14.80
CA ASN A 468 -23.80 -2.77 14.53
C ASN A 468 -22.46 -3.34 14.05
N LEU A 469 -21.99 -4.44 14.65
CA LEU A 469 -20.77 -5.13 14.18
C LEU A 469 -20.92 -5.68 12.75
N ILE A 470 -22.09 -6.23 12.43
CA ILE A 470 -22.40 -6.72 11.08
C ILE A 470 -22.35 -5.56 10.08
N PHE A 471 -22.90 -4.40 10.43
CA PHE A 471 -22.83 -3.21 9.58
C PHE A 471 -21.40 -2.71 9.39
N ILE A 472 -20.58 -2.64 10.45
CA ILE A 472 -19.17 -2.26 10.35
C ILE A 472 -18.40 -3.23 9.43
N PHE A 473 -18.64 -4.54 9.57
CA PHE A 473 -18.04 -5.55 8.72
C PHE A 473 -18.50 -5.44 7.25
N ALA A 474 -19.79 -5.25 7.02
CA ALA A 474 -20.35 -5.04 5.69
C ALA A 474 -19.80 -3.76 5.03
N MET A 475 -19.67 -2.67 5.78
CA MET A 475 -19.05 -1.43 5.32
C MET A 475 -17.58 -1.65 4.96
N THR A 476 -16.83 -2.39 5.77
CA THR A 476 -15.44 -2.76 5.47
C THR A 476 -15.35 -3.44 4.10
N ILE A 477 -16.19 -4.45 3.84
CA ILE A 477 -16.23 -5.14 2.55
C ILE A 477 -16.63 -4.18 1.42
N GLY A 478 -17.69 -3.40 1.60
CA GLY A 478 -18.17 -2.45 0.60
C GLY A 478 -17.10 -1.43 0.17
N ILE A 479 -16.39 -0.85 1.14
CA ILE A 479 -15.32 0.12 0.88
C ILE A 479 -14.13 -0.56 0.18
N ARG A 480 -13.78 -1.80 0.54
CA ARG A 480 -12.74 -2.58 -0.14
C ARG A 480 -13.11 -2.91 -1.59
N LEU A 481 -14.38 -3.18 -1.87
CA LEU A 481 -14.87 -3.38 -3.24
C LEU A 481 -14.78 -2.09 -4.05
N ILE A 482 -15.10 -0.94 -3.47
CA ILE A 482 -14.92 0.38 -4.11
C ILE A 482 -13.44 0.62 -4.42
N ALA A 483 -12.54 0.34 -3.48
CA ALA A 483 -11.10 0.45 -3.67
C ALA A 483 -10.62 -0.45 -4.81
N PHE A 484 -11.05 -1.72 -4.83
CA PHE A 484 -10.74 -2.68 -5.88
C PHE A 484 -11.25 -2.22 -7.25
N GLY A 485 -12.52 -1.80 -7.36
CA GLY A 485 -13.11 -1.30 -8.58
C GLY A 485 -12.37 -0.08 -9.12
N SER A 486 -12.00 0.86 -8.24
CA SER A 486 -11.22 2.05 -8.59
C SER A 486 -9.84 1.70 -9.13
N LEU A 487 -9.14 0.76 -8.46
CA LEU A 487 -7.84 0.27 -8.93
C LEU A 487 -7.96 -0.45 -10.29
N TRP A 488 -9.01 -1.24 -10.48
CA TRP A 488 -9.27 -1.96 -11.72
C TRP A 488 -9.55 -1.01 -12.90
N ILE A 489 -10.39 0.01 -12.68
CA ILE A 489 -10.67 1.05 -13.69
C ILE A 489 -9.38 1.77 -14.07
N ARG A 490 -8.56 2.20 -13.10
CA ARG A 490 -7.30 2.91 -13.40
C ARG A 490 -6.26 2.03 -14.08
N ALA A 491 -6.15 0.77 -13.66
CA ALA A 491 -5.30 -0.20 -14.33
C ALA A 491 -5.74 -0.47 -15.77
N LYS A 492 -7.02 -0.26 -16.10
CA LYS A 492 -7.57 -0.36 -17.46
C LYS A 492 -7.37 0.92 -18.27
N LEU A 493 -7.48 2.11 -17.65
CA LEU A 493 -7.31 3.42 -18.30
C LEU A 493 -5.84 3.77 -18.59
N ARG A 494 -4.89 3.24 -17.82
CA ARG A 494 -3.44 3.42 -18.06
C ARG A 494 -2.85 2.43 -19.08
N LYS A 495 -3.67 1.52 -19.60
CA LYS A 495 -3.30 0.64 -20.73
C LYS A 495 -3.56 1.38 -22.03
#